data_AF-A0A061NKX5-F1
#
_entry.id   AF-A0A061NKX5-F1
#
_cell.length_a   1.000
_cell.length_b   1.000
_cell.length_c   1.000
_cell.angle_alpha   90.00
_cell.angle_beta   90.00
_cell.angle_gamma   90.00
#
_symmetry.space_group_name_H-M   'P 1'
#
loop_
_entity.id
_entity.type
_entity.pdbx_description
1 polymer ?
#
loop_
_entity_poly.entity_id
_entity_poly.type
_entity_poly.pdbx_seq_one_letter_code
_entity_poly.pdbx_strand_id
1 'polypeptide(L)'
;MNRISLYRRQSKLTQSKLAIKMGISQKRVSQLESGTSDPSIFEIHKMTYLFNCSFEDLYPKKEERGNGMNIFIKYKELEKHADPDFTHLTYGDADNLRGANTKKNAKIGSYAFFHTSIGDQEYITAYYLIDKILERGADGKRIDQLNSAAKVDHIVLVGDRNKSKILSTPLALDRKLIKDLPSLGITENYLDNSKTELFGISSKTRNHRTISDKEANHIIQLCKNKG
;
A
#
# COMPACT_ATOMS: atom_id res chain seq x y z
N MET A 1 2.80 13.69 -10.33
CA MET A 1 2.55 14.33 -11.64
C MET A 1 1.22 15.06 -11.52
N ASN A 2 1.08 16.28 -12.02
CA ASN A 2 -0.20 16.98 -11.98
C ASN A 2 -1.18 16.43 -13.04
N ARG A 3 -2.48 16.72 -12.89
CA ARG A 3 -3.56 16.24 -13.77
C ARG A 3 -4.21 17.35 -14.59
N ILE A 4 -3.58 18.51 -14.71
CA ILE A 4 -4.13 19.70 -15.39
C ILE A 4 -4.51 19.36 -16.83
N SER A 5 -3.63 18.66 -17.56
CA SER A 5 -3.88 18.29 -18.96
C SER A 5 -5.06 17.33 -19.14
N LEU A 6 -5.31 16.46 -18.16
CA LEU A 6 -6.43 15.52 -18.15
C LEU A 6 -7.75 16.29 -17.99
N TYR A 7 -7.85 17.15 -16.99
CA TYR A 7 -9.04 17.96 -16.73
C TYR A 7 -9.35 18.94 -17.87
N ARG A 8 -8.31 19.53 -18.48
CA ARG A 8 -8.47 20.36 -19.68
C ARG A 8 -9.10 19.57 -20.85
N ARG A 9 -8.64 18.35 -21.10
CA ARG A 9 -9.15 17.49 -22.18
C ARG A 9 -10.59 17.04 -21.92
N GLN A 10 -10.92 16.67 -20.68
CA GLN A 10 -12.29 16.34 -20.28
C GLN A 10 -13.24 17.53 -20.48
N SER A 11 -12.74 18.75 -20.24
CA SER A 11 -13.46 19.99 -20.51
C SER A 11 -13.48 20.40 -21.99
N LYS A 12 -12.95 19.56 -22.90
CA LYS A 12 -12.86 19.81 -24.36
C LYS A 12 -12.12 21.12 -24.73
N LEU A 13 -11.15 21.53 -23.92
CA LEU A 13 -10.36 22.75 -24.14
C LEU A 13 -9.02 22.45 -24.80
N THR A 14 -8.61 23.28 -25.76
CA THR A 14 -7.21 23.32 -26.21
C THR A 14 -6.37 24.13 -25.22
N GLN A 15 -5.03 24.01 -25.25
CA GLN A 15 -4.16 24.82 -24.40
C GLN A 15 -4.37 26.32 -24.64
N SER A 16 -4.58 26.74 -25.90
CA SER A 16 -4.89 28.13 -26.25
C SER A 16 -6.24 28.58 -25.66
N LYS A 17 -7.29 27.75 -25.73
CA LYS A 17 -8.59 28.07 -25.11
C LYS A 17 -8.51 28.16 -23.58
N LEU A 18 -7.73 27.29 -22.95
CA LEU A 18 -7.51 27.35 -21.51
C LEU A 18 -6.72 28.62 -21.13
N ALA A 19 -5.69 28.97 -21.89
CA ALA A 19 -4.89 30.17 -21.69
C ALA A 19 -5.75 31.44 -21.70
N ILE A 20 -6.67 31.55 -22.68
CA ILE A 20 -7.64 32.66 -22.76
C ILE A 20 -8.53 32.70 -21.52
N LYS A 21 -9.09 31.56 -21.08
CA LYS A 21 -9.95 31.48 -19.88
C LYS A 21 -9.21 31.80 -18.58
N MET A 22 -7.93 31.45 -18.52
CA MET A 22 -7.08 31.68 -17.35
C MET A 22 -6.54 33.12 -17.31
N GLY A 23 -6.47 33.81 -18.45
CA GLY A 23 -5.81 35.11 -18.59
C GLY A 23 -4.28 35.01 -18.58
N ILE A 24 -3.73 33.91 -19.14
CA ILE A 24 -2.29 33.63 -19.18
C ILE A 24 -1.88 33.24 -20.60
N SER A 25 -0.57 33.13 -20.87
CA SER A 25 -0.09 32.70 -22.19
C SER A 25 -0.27 31.19 -22.42
N GLN A 26 -0.41 30.76 -23.68
CA GLN A 26 -0.41 29.33 -24.02
C GLN A 26 0.89 28.64 -23.57
N LYS A 27 2.03 29.36 -23.65
CA LYS A 27 3.32 28.88 -23.14
C LYS A 27 3.26 28.60 -21.63
N ARG A 28 2.62 29.47 -20.84
CA ARG A 28 2.42 29.27 -19.40
C ARG A 28 1.58 28.02 -19.13
N VAL A 29 0.47 27.82 -19.86
CA VAL A 29 -0.34 26.59 -19.75
C VAL A 29 0.51 25.34 -20.02
N SER A 30 1.34 25.37 -21.06
CA SER A 30 2.24 24.24 -21.37
C SER A 30 3.21 23.95 -20.23
N GLN A 31 3.82 24.97 -19.63
CA GLN A 31 4.73 24.84 -18.48
C GLN A 31 4.02 24.30 -17.22
N LEU A 32 2.78 24.72 -16.99
CA LEU A 32 1.95 24.20 -15.89
C LEU A 32 1.64 22.72 -16.11
N GLU A 33 1.23 22.32 -17.32
CA GLU A 33 0.91 20.92 -17.65
C GLU A 33 2.12 19.99 -17.61
N SER A 34 3.29 20.47 -18.03
CA SER A 34 4.54 19.70 -17.97
C SER A 34 5.15 19.67 -16.57
N GLY A 35 4.73 20.57 -15.68
CA GLY A 35 5.30 20.73 -14.34
C GLY A 35 6.70 21.35 -14.34
N THR A 36 7.11 22.01 -15.42
CA THR A 36 8.40 22.71 -15.50
C THR A 36 8.40 24.04 -14.75
N SER A 37 7.22 24.51 -14.33
CA SER A 37 7.08 25.70 -13.49
C SER A 37 5.89 25.54 -12.55
N ASP A 38 6.08 25.96 -11.30
CA ASP A 38 5.04 25.89 -10.30
C ASP A 38 3.93 26.93 -10.56
N PRO A 39 2.66 26.56 -10.34
CA PRO A 39 1.56 27.49 -10.42
C PRO A 39 1.48 28.36 -9.16
N SER A 40 1.04 29.59 -9.34
CA SER A 40 0.59 30.44 -8.25
C SER A 40 -0.72 29.93 -7.65
N ILE A 41 -0.99 30.32 -6.41
CA ILE A 41 -2.26 30.00 -5.74
C ILE A 41 -3.49 30.49 -6.52
N PHE A 42 -3.37 31.63 -7.20
CA PHE A 42 -4.44 32.18 -8.03
C PHE A 42 -4.69 31.32 -9.29
N GLU A 43 -3.63 30.81 -9.92
CA GLU A 43 -3.76 29.87 -11.04
C GLU A 43 -4.42 28.57 -10.57
N ILE A 44 -4.05 28.05 -9.38
CA ILE A 44 -4.67 26.86 -8.79
C ILE A 44 -6.16 27.07 -8.57
N HIS A 45 -6.56 28.15 -7.89
CA HIS A 45 -7.97 28.45 -7.62
C HIS A 45 -8.80 28.64 -8.90
N LYS A 46 -8.23 29.29 -9.92
CA LYS A 46 -8.91 29.42 -11.21
C LYS A 46 -9.09 28.07 -11.90
N MET A 47 -8.09 27.19 -11.85
CA MET A 47 -8.19 25.86 -12.45
C MET A 47 -9.21 24.98 -11.74
N THR A 48 -9.20 24.94 -10.40
CA THR A 48 -10.18 24.16 -9.62
C THR A 48 -11.60 24.61 -9.92
N TYR A 49 -11.83 25.92 -10.03
CA TYR A 49 -13.12 26.47 -10.43
C TYR A 49 -13.50 26.13 -11.88
N LEU A 50 -12.61 26.35 -12.85
CA LEU A 50 -12.87 26.09 -14.27
C LEU A 50 -13.14 24.61 -14.57
N PHE A 51 -12.52 23.71 -13.82
CA PHE A 51 -12.65 22.26 -13.99
C PHE A 51 -13.66 21.62 -13.04
N ASN A 52 -14.25 22.39 -12.13
CA ASN A 52 -15.14 21.90 -11.08
C ASN A 52 -14.55 20.71 -10.31
N CYS A 53 -13.31 20.87 -9.83
CA CYS A 53 -12.59 19.83 -9.09
C CYS A 53 -11.83 20.41 -7.89
N SER A 54 -11.38 19.53 -6.99
CA SER A 54 -10.58 19.94 -5.82
C SER A 54 -9.10 20.15 -6.16
N PHE A 55 -8.34 20.71 -5.22
CA PHE A 55 -6.89 20.81 -5.34
C PHE A 55 -6.25 19.42 -5.44
N GLU A 56 -6.70 18.48 -4.61
CA GLU A 56 -6.25 17.09 -4.55
C GLU A 56 -6.54 16.33 -5.86
N ASP A 57 -7.57 16.73 -6.60
CA ASP A 57 -7.86 16.17 -7.91
C ASP A 57 -6.85 16.61 -8.97
N LEU A 58 -6.44 17.88 -8.96
CA LEU A 58 -5.47 18.45 -9.91
C LEU A 58 -4.03 18.12 -9.55
N TYR A 59 -3.73 18.12 -8.26
CA TYR A 59 -2.44 17.82 -7.67
C TYR A 59 -2.64 16.67 -6.68
N PRO A 60 -2.92 15.46 -7.19
CA PRO A 60 -2.94 14.31 -6.31
C PRO A 60 -1.61 14.28 -5.57
N LYS A 61 -1.68 14.08 -4.26
CA LYS A 61 -0.49 13.77 -3.47
C LYS A 61 0.31 12.78 -4.28
N LYS A 62 1.59 13.06 -4.54
CA LYS A 62 2.47 12.04 -5.09
C LYS A 62 2.25 10.83 -4.19
N GLU A 63 1.63 9.79 -4.70
CA GLU A 63 1.88 8.47 -4.14
C GLU A 63 3.39 8.35 -4.35
N GLU A 64 4.16 8.56 -3.28
CA GLU A 64 5.54 8.15 -3.25
C GLU A 64 5.51 6.63 -3.32
N ARG A 65 5.22 6.08 -4.50
CA ARG A 65 5.57 4.71 -4.84
C ARG A 65 7.08 4.71 -5.03
N GLY A 66 7.79 4.92 -3.93
CA GLY A 66 9.23 4.90 -3.89
C GLY A 66 9.65 3.45 -4.02
N ASN A 67 9.82 2.97 -5.27
CA ASN A 67 10.29 1.60 -5.59
C ASN A 67 9.78 0.59 -4.55
N GLY A 68 8.45 0.47 -4.44
CA GLY A 68 7.78 0.00 -3.24
C GLY A 68 8.19 -1.43 -2.90
N MET A 69 8.94 -1.60 -1.81
CA MET A 69 9.00 -2.88 -1.12
C MET A 69 7.68 -3.00 -0.35
N ASN A 70 6.79 -3.84 -0.85
CA ASN A 70 5.58 -4.24 -0.14
C ASN A 70 5.98 -5.33 0.85
N ILE A 71 5.41 -5.31 2.05
CA ILE A 71 5.81 -6.25 3.10
C ILE A 71 4.88 -7.45 3.12
N PHE A 72 5.46 -8.63 3.27
CA PHE A 72 4.77 -9.92 3.35
C PHE A 72 4.97 -10.49 4.76
N ILE A 73 3.89 -10.49 5.54
CA ILE A 73 3.89 -10.71 6.97
C ILE A 73 3.24 -12.05 7.29
N LYS A 74 4.04 -12.97 7.84
CA LYS A 74 3.53 -14.14 8.53
C LYS A 74 3.08 -13.71 9.91
N TYR A 75 1.80 -13.84 10.21
CA TYR A 75 1.29 -13.66 11.56
C TYR A 75 0.93 -15.01 12.20
N LYS A 76 0.72 -14.96 13.51
CA LYS A 76 0.10 -16.03 14.29
C LYS A 76 -1.01 -15.40 15.09
N GLU A 77 -2.17 -16.02 15.08
CA GLU A 77 -3.27 -15.60 15.93
C GLU A 77 -2.88 -15.89 17.39
N LEU A 78 -2.91 -14.86 18.23
CA LEU A 78 -2.64 -14.97 19.66
C LEU A 78 -3.91 -14.62 20.42
N GLU A 79 -4.37 -15.51 21.30
CA GLU A 79 -5.62 -15.32 22.07
C GLU A 79 -5.68 -14.01 22.87
N LYS A 80 -4.52 -13.50 23.31
CA LYS A 80 -4.41 -12.31 24.16
C LYS A 80 -3.90 -11.08 23.42
N HIS A 81 -3.56 -11.22 22.14
CA HIS A 81 -2.97 -10.15 21.32
C HIS A 81 -3.35 -10.35 19.85
N ALA A 82 -4.53 -9.86 19.49
CA ALA A 82 -5.06 -10.01 18.13
C ALA A 82 -4.22 -9.17 17.15
N ASP A 83 -3.26 -9.82 16.49
CA ASP A 83 -2.49 -9.25 15.39
C ASP A 83 -2.45 -10.17 14.17
N PRO A 84 -2.79 -9.64 12.98
CA PRO A 84 -3.33 -8.30 12.76
C PRO A 84 -4.75 -8.14 13.32
N ASP A 85 -5.07 -6.94 13.80
CA ASP A 85 -6.44 -6.56 14.12
C ASP A 85 -7.16 -6.20 12.81
N PHE A 86 -8.01 -7.10 12.34
CA PHE A 86 -8.79 -6.92 11.12
C PHE A 86 -9.90 -5.88 11.26
N THR A 87 -10.43 -5.65 12.46
CA THR A 87 -11.52 -4.68 12.68
C THR A 87 -10.99 -3.25 12.54
N HIS A 88 -9.82 -2.99 13.12
CA HIS A 88 -9.21 -1.67 13.14
C HIS A 88 -8.15 -1.46 12.05
N LEU A 89 -7.87 -2.50 11.26
CA LEU A 89 -6.83 -2.52 10.23
C LEU A 89 -5.46 -2.13 10.79
N THR A 90 -5.12 -2.66 11.95
CA THR A 90 -3.81 -2.43 12.59
C THR A 90 -3.00 -3.70 12.68
N TYR A 91 -1.69 -3.55 12.66
CA TYR A 91 -0.76 -4.63 12.95
C TYR A 91 0.37 -4.10 13.84
N GLY A 92 0.53 -4.71 15.00
CA GLY A 92 1.62 -4.46 15.94
C GLY A 92 2.80 -5.42 15.73
N ASP A 93 4.01 -4.90 15.91
CA ASP A 93 5.23 -5.71 16.01
C ASP A 93 6.03 -5.32 17.27
N ALA A 94 5.86 -6.13 18.32
CA ALA A 94 6.51 -5.96 19.62
C ALA A 94 7.97 -6.43 19.65
N ASP A 95 8.43 -7.22 18.66
CA ASP A 95 9.78 -7.75 18.67
C ASP A 95 10.74 -6.68 18.10
N ASN A 96 11.72 -6.24 18.89
CA ASN A 96 12.67 -5.20 18.47
C ASN A 96 13.42 -5.55 17.17
N LEU A 97 13.65 -6.83 16.86
CA LEU A 97 14.35 -7.25 15.64
C LEU A 97 13.39 -7.38 14.44
N ARG A 98 12.18 -7.89 14.65
CA ARG A 98 11.16 -7.98 13.59
C ARG A 98 10.54 -6.62 13.30
N GLY A 99 10.21 -5.86 14.33
CA GLY A 99 9.75 -4.47 14.28
C GLY A 99 10.76 -3.56 13.58
N ALA A 100 12.07 -3.73 13.80
CA ALA A 100 13.09 -3.01 13.05
C ALA A 100 13.08 -3.36 11.55
N ASN A 101 12.86 -4.63 11.19
CA ASN A 101 12.69 -5.04 9.79
C ASN A 101 11.38 -4.52 9.19
N THR A 102 10.30 -4.54 9.97
CA THR A 102 9.00 -3.96 9.58
C THR A 102 9.16 -2.48 9.29
N LYS A 103 9.77 -1.70 10.19
CA LYS A 103 10.07 -0.28 9.99
C LYS A 103 10.95 -0.02 8.76
N LYS A 104 11.99 -0.84 8.56
CA LYS A 104 12.92 -0.69 7.43
C LYS A 104 12.25 -0.93 6.08
N ASN A 105 11.31 -1.87 6.03
CA ASN A 105 10.76 -2.38 4.77
C ASN A 105 9.35 -1.84 4.46
N ALA A 106 8.56 -1.50 5.48
CA ALA A 106 7.25 -0.90 5.31
C ALA A 106 7.38 0.58 4.91
N LYS A 107 6.52 1.03 4.00
CA LYS A 107 6.45 2.44 3.59
C LYS A 107 4.99 2.87 3.50
N ILE A 108 4.72 4.12 3.84
CA ILE A 108 3.41 4.71 3.61
C ILE A 108 3.11 4.65 2.10
N GLY A 109 1.92 4.19 1.74
CA GLY A 109 1.50 3.96 0.36
C GLY A 109 1.94 2.62 -0.25
N SER A 110 2.71 1.79 0.45
CA SER A 110 2.92 0.38 0.07
C SER A 110 1.92 -0.53 0.77
N TYR A 111 1.88 -1.80 0.37
CA TYR A 111 0.98 -2.80 0.94
C TYR A 111 1.69 -3.68 1.97
N ALA A 112 0.96 -4.01 3.03
CA ALA A 112 1.26 -5.11 3.94
C ALA A 112 0.32 -6.28 3.65
N PHE A 113 0.86 -7.42 3.25
CA PHE A 113 0.10 -8.66 3.01
C PHE A 113 0.22 -9.58 4.22
N PHE A 114 -0.91 -10.04 4.75
CA PHE A 114 -0.95 -10.91 5.93
C PHE A 114 -1.29 -12.32 5.53
N HIS A 115 -0.43 -13.27 5.91
CA HIS A 115 -0.66 -14.67 5.64
C HIS A 115 -0.43 -15.54 6.88
N THR A 116 -1.16 -16.65 6.95
CA THR A 116 -1.04 -17.64 8.02
C THR A 116 -1.32 -19.05 7.49
N SER A 117 -1.03 -20.05 8.31
CA SER A 117 -1.32 -21.45 8.00
C SER A 117 -2.75 -21.75 8.47
N ILE A 118 -3.57 -22.35 7.61
CA ILE A 118 -4.91 -22.82 7.95
C ILE A 118 -4.99 -24.27 7.50
N GLY A 119 -5.05 -25.20 8.46
CA GLY A 119 -4.88 -26.63 8.16
C GLY A 119 -3.51 -26.91 7.55
N ASP A 120 -3.50 -27.65 6.43
CA ASP A 120 -2.27 -28.10 5.76
C ASP A 120 -1.76 -27.16 4.66
N GLN A 121 -2.22 -25.90 4.61
CA GLN A 121 -1.89 -24.94 3.57
C GLN A 121 -1.66 -23.52 4.11
N GLU A 122 -0.82 -22.73 3.41
CA GLU A 122 -0.67 -21.30 3.65
C GLU A 122 -1.73 -20.49 2.90
N TYR A 123 -2.23 -19.43 3.54
CA TYR A 123 -3.20 -18.52 2.94
C TYR A 123 -2.84 -17.07 3.20
N ILE A 124 -2.94 -16.25 2.17
CA ILE A 124 -3.07 -14.81 2.33
C ILE A 124 -4.51 -14.54 2.78
N THR A 125 -4.64 -13.81 3.87
CA THR A 125 -5.92 -13.57 4.58
C THR A 125 -6.36 -12.12 4.51
N ALA A 126 -5.43 -11.17 4.36
CA ALA A 126 -5.73 -9.76 4.17
C ALA A 126 -4.57 -9.03 3.49
N TYR A 127 -4.84 -7.83 3.02
CA TYR A 127 -3.80 -6.85 2.71
C TYR A 127 -4.24 -5.46 3.17
N TYR A 128 -3.30 -4.68 3.72
CA TYR A 128 -3.52 -3.29 4.08
C TYR A 128 -2.72 -2.38 3.17
N LEU A 129 -3.34 -1.36 2.60
CA LEU A 129 -2.56 -0.22 2.12
C LEU A 129 -2.11 0.56 3.34
N ILE A 130 -0.81 0.69 3.56
CA ILE A 130 -0.25 1.37 4.73
C ILE A 130 -0.53 2.87 4.62
N ASP A 131 -1.44 3.37 5.46
CA ASP A 131 -1.74 4.80 5.60
C ASP A 131 -0.77 5.45 6.60
N LYS A 132 -0.45 4.73 7.68
CA LYS A 132 0.46 5.22 8.74
C LYS A 132 1.40 4.13 9.23
N ILE A 133 2.59 4.56 9.61
CA ILE A 133 3.56 3.79 10.38
C ILE A 133 3.82 4.61 11.64
N LEU A 134 3.48 4.05 12.81
CA LEU A 134 3.63 4.71 14.10
C LEU A 134 4.74 4.02 14.88
N GLU A 135 5.58 4.81 15.54
CA GLU A 135 6.65 4.30 16.40
C GLU A 135 6.41 4.76 17.84
N ARG A 136 6.43 3.83 18.81
CA ARG A 136 6.04 4.16 20.19
C ARG A 136 6.87 5.26 20.84
N GLY A 137 8.15 5.35 20.52
CA GLY A 137 9.02 6.44 20.99
C GLY A 137 8.66 7.82 20.44
N ALA A 138 8.02 7.90 19.27
CA ALA A 138 7.70 9.16 18.58
C ALA A 138 6.19 9.50 18.61
N ASP A 139 5.33 8.50 18.53
CA ASP A 139 3.89 8.60 18.33
C ASP A 139 3.07 8.08 19.53
N GLY A 140 3.68 7.91 20.71
CA GLY A 140 3.05 7.27 21.88
C GLY A 140 1.59 7.68 22.14
N LYS A 141 1.29 9.00 22.16
CA LYS A 141 -0.08 9.50 22.36
C LYS A 141 -1.09 9.01 21.31
N ARG A 142 -0.67 8.86 20.06
CA ARG A 142 -1.52 8.35 18.97
C ARG A 142 -1.72 6.85 19.10
N ILE A 143 -0.67 6.12 19.49
CA ILE A 143 -0.71 4.68 19.73
C ILE A 143 -1.62 4.36 20.92
N ASP A 144 -1.56 5.13 21.99
CA ASP A 144 -2.41 4.96 23.18
C ASP A 144 -3.91 5.16 22.89
N GLN A 145 -4.24 5.89 21.81
CA GLN A 145 -5.62 6.12 21.34
C GLN A 145 -6.13 5.03 20.39
N LEU A 146 -5.30 4.05 20.02
CA LEU A 146 -5.74 2.95 19.18
C LEU A 146 -6.65 2.00 19.96
N ASN A 147 -7.76 1.62 19.33
CA ASN A 147 -8.70 0.63 19.87
C ASN A 147 -8.26 -0.80 19.54
N SER A 148 -6.96 -1.09 19.55
CA SER A 148 -6.42 -2.41 19.21
C SER A 148 -5.34 -2.87 20.18
N ALA A 149 -5.02 -4.17 20.12
CA ALA A 149 -3.94 -4.74 20.92
C ALA A 149 -2.57 -4.12 20.56
N ALA A 150 -2.44 -3.61 19.33
CA ALA A 150 -1.22 -3.01 18.78
C ALA A 150 -0.64 -1.84 19.61
N LYS A 151 -1.38 -1.31 20.58
CA LYS A 151 -0.98 -0.17 21.43
C LYS A 151 0.25 -0.42 22.29
N VAL A 152 0.62 -1.69 22.52
CA VAL A 152 1.80 -2.04 23.33
C VAL A 152 3.05 -2.27 22.48
N ASP A 153 2.91 -2.35 21.15
CA ASP A 153 4.00 -2.64 20.23
C ASP A 153 4.92 -1.46 19.97
N HIS A 154 6.14 -1.76 19.53
CA HIS A 154 7.14 -0.74 19.20
C HIS A 154 6.83 -0.06 17.86
N ILE A 155 6.37 -0.84 16.88
CA ILE A 155 5.98 -0.37 15.55
C ILE A 155 4.54 -0.82 15.29
N VAL A 156 3.71 0.12 14.82
CA VAL A 156 2.32 -0.15 14.43
C VAL A 156 2.09 0.29 13.01
N LEU A 157 1.60 -0.63 12.18
CA LEU A 157 1.08 -0.32 10.84
C LEU A 157 -0.42 -0.06 10.95
N VAL A 158 -0.90 1.00 10.29
CA VAL A 158 -2.32 1.33 10.19
C VAL A 158 -2.72 1.36 8.72
N GLY A 159 -3.76 0.59 8.37
CA GLY A 159 -4.28 0.45 7.02
C GLY A 159 -5.33 1.50 6.64
N ASP A 160 -5.37 1.86 5.35
CA ASP A 160 -6.44 2.67 4.76
C ASP A 160 -7.74 1.85 4.64
N ARG A 161 -8.86 2.35 5.16
CA ARG A 161 -10.15 1.61 5.17
C ARG A 161 -10.74 1.30 3.80
N ASN A 162 -10.48 2.13 2.79
CA ASN A 162 -11.08 2.00 1.46
C ASN A 162 -10.19 1.18 0.51
N LYS A 163 -8.89 1.12 0.79
CA LYS A 163 -7.89 0.47 -0.07
C LYS A 163 -7.29 -0.79 0.54
N SER A 164 -7.64 -1.11 1.79
CA SER A 164 -7.32 -2.39 2.44
C SER A 164 -8.45 -3.39 2.25
N LYS A 165 -8.15 -4.68 2.36
CA LYS A 165 -9.15 -5.74 2.24
C LYS A 165 -8.84 -6.93 3.15
N ILE A 166 -9.85 -7.40 3.86
CA ILE A 166 -9.87 -8.67 4.57
C ILE A 166 -10.59 -9.67 3.65
N LEU A 167 -10.01 -10.85 3.47
CA LEU A 167 -10.52 -11.84 2.53
C LEU A 167 -11.48 -12.79 3.25
N SER A 168 -12.77 -12.69 2.93
CA SER A 168 -13.79 -13.65 3.39
C SER A 168 -13.51 -15.06 2.86
N THR A 169 -12.92 -15.14 1.67
CA THR A 169 -12.36 -16.37 1.10
C THR A 169 -10.85 -16.20 0.90
N PRO A 170 -10.01 -16.68 1.84
CA PRO A 170 -8.56 -16.52 1.76
C PRO A 170 -7.97 -16.97 0.42
N LEU A 171 -6.90 -16.32 0.00
CA LEU A 171 -6.17 -16.67 -1.23
C LEU A 171 -5.10 -17.70 -0.86
N ALA A 172 -5.19 -18.90 -1.45
CA ALA A 172 -4.18 -19.93 -1.26
C ALA A 172 -2.81 -19.41 -1.71
N LEU A 173 -1.84 -19.50 -0.80
CA LEU A 173 -0.42 -19.29 -1.10
C LEU A 173 0.16 -20.66 -1.42
N ASP A 174 -0.19 -21.16 -2.60
CA ASP A 174 0.24 -22.45 -3.13
C ASP A 174 1.45 -22.31 -4.05
N ARG A 175 2.02 -23.44 -4.46
CA ARG A 175 3.12 -23.50 -5.43
C ARG A 175 2.82 -22.71 -6.70
N LYS A 176 1.56 -22.67 -7.15
CA LYS A 176 1.17 -21.89 -8.33
C LYS A 176 1.35 -20.40 -8.10
N LEU A 177 0.87 -19.85 -6.99
CA LEU A 177 1.05 -18.44 -6.64
C LEU A 177 2.52 -18.12 -6.34
N ILE A 178 3.27 -19.03 -5.71
CA ILE A 178 4.69 -18.82 -5.40
C ILE A 178 5.53 -18.59 -6.67
N LYS A 179 5.22 -19.25 -7.80
CA LYS A 179 5.88 -18.98 -9.08
C LYS A 179 5.77 -17.53 -9.54
N ASP A 180 4.65 -16.88 -9.19
CA ASP A 180 4.40 -15.47 -9.50
C ASP A 180 5.01 -14.51 -8.46
N LEU A 181 5.64 -15.03 -7.40
CA LEU A 181 6.23 -14.27 -6.28
C LEU A 181 7.75 -14.53 -6.12
N PRO A 182 8.58 -14.28 -7.16
CA PRO A 182 10.02 -14.56 -7.11
C PRO A 182 10.77 -13.84 -5.99
N SER A 183 10.29 -12.70 -5.47
CA SER A 183 10.92 -11.96 -4.38
C SER A 183 10.95 -12.75 -3.05
N LEU A 184 10.09 -13.75 -2.91
CA LEU A 184 10.12 -14.65 -1.75
C LEU A 184 11.31 -15.63 -1.80
N GLY A 185 11.97 -15.79 -2.95
CA GLY A 185 13.13 -16.66 -3.11
C GLY A 185 12.81 -18.13 -2.86
N ILE A 186 11.57 -18.54 -3.15
CA ILE A 186 11.09 -19.91 -3.04
C ILE A 186 11.06 -20.49 -4.45
N THR A 187 11.98 -21.41 -4.75
CA THR A 187 12.11 -22.03 -6.07
C THR A 187 11.41 -23.38 -6.11
N GLU A 188 11.06 -23.87 -7.31
CA GLU A 188 10.51 -25.23 -7.48
C GLU A 188 11.43 -26.29 -6.88
N ASN A 189 12.72 -26.25 -7.21
CA ASN A 189 13.70 -27.17 -6.65
C ASN A 189 13.72 -27.15 -5.10
N TYR A 190 13.54 -25.98 -4.49
CA TYR A 190 13.45 -25.90 -3.04
C TYR A 190 12.17 -26.56 -2.49
N LEU A 191 11.03 -26.36 -3.15
CA LEU A 191 9.76 -26.99 -2.76
C LEU A 191 9.78 -28.51 -2.95
N ASP A 192 10.39 -29.00 -4.04
CA ASP A 192 10.51 -30.44 -4.33
C ASP A 192 11.38 -31.17 -3.30
N ASN A 193 12.38 -30.48 -2.74
CA ASN A 193 13.23 -31.00 -1.67
C ASN A 193 12.70 -30.68 -0.26
N SER A 194 11.54 -30.04 -0.14
CA SER A 194 10.91 -29.75 1.15
C SER A 194 10.03 -30.92 1.60
N LYS A 195 9.90 -31.11 2.92
CA LYS A 195 9.08 -32.20 3.51
C LYS A 195 7.63 -32.17 3.02
N THR A 196 7.06 -30.98 2.97
CA THR A 196 5.73 -30.68 2.42
C THR A 196 5.77 -29.28 1.81
N GLU A 197 4.82 -28.97 0.93
CA GLU A 197 4.68 -27.63 0.36
C GLU A 197 4.47 -26.58 1.46
N LEU A 198 3.56 -26.86 2.41
CA LEU A 198 3.36 -26.04 3.61
C LEU A 198 4.69 -25.75 4.31
N PHE A 199 5.47 -26.77 4.64
CA PHE A 199 6.76 -26.59 5.31
C PHE A 199 7.72 -25.72 4.49
N GLY A 200 7.82 -25.95 3.19
CA GLY A 200 8.66 -25.17 2.28
C GLY A 200 8.28 -23.69 2.29
N ILE A 201 7.01 -23.39 2.10
CA ILE A 201 6.51 -22.01 2.07
C ILE A 201 6.65 -21.37 3.46
N SER A 202 6.05 -21.97 4.50
CA SER A 202 6.05 -21.44 5.87
C SER A 202 7.45 -21.14 6.39
N SER A 203 8.44 -22.00 6.09
CA SER A 203 9.80 -21.83 6.59
C SER A 203 10.51 -20.63 5.94
N LYS A 204 10.29 -20.38 4.66
CA LYS A 204 10.89 -19.26 3.91
C LYS A 204 10.20 -17.92 4.15
N THR A 205 8.93 -17.95 4.55
CA THR A 205 8.13 -16.75 4.85
C THR A 205 7.95 -16.50 6.34
N ARG A 206 8.59 -17.29 7.22
CA ARG A 206 8.45 -17.15 8.69
C ARG A 206 8.84 -15.76 9.19
N ASN A 207 9.86 -15.17 8.58
CA ASN A 207 10.26 -13.79 8.83
C ASN A 207 9.66 -12.91 7.74
N HIS A 208 9.36 -11.65 8.08
CA HIS A 208 8.80 -10.70 7.12
C HIS A 208 9.67 -10.61 5.87
N ARG A 209 9.02 -10.73 4.71
CA ARG A 209 9.67 -10.63 3.41
C ARG A 209 9.21 -9.36 2.72
N THR A 210 9.94 -8.97 1.68
CA THR A 210 9.55 -7.90 0.79
C THR A 210 9.20 -8.47 -0.57
N ILE A 211 8.18 -7.92 -1.21
CA ILE A 211 7.81 -8.22 -2.60
C ILE A 211 7.73 -6.93 -3.41
N SER A 212 7.93 -7.05 -4.72
CA SER A 212 7.87 -5.92 -5.64
C SER A 212 6.45 -5.40 -5.84
N ASP A 213 6.33 -4.17 -6.36
CA ASP A 213 5.04 -3.61 -6.75
C ASP A 213 4.31 -4.45 -7.80
N LYS A 214 5.03 -5.11 -8.71
CA LYS A 214 4.43 -5.99 -9.72
C LYS A 214 3.74 -7.19 -9.04
N GLU A 215 4.44 -7.85 -8.12
CA GLU A 215 3.94 -8.98 -7.34
C GLU A 215 2.76 -8.58 -6.45
N ALA A 216 2.88 -7.44 -5.76
CA ALA A 216 1.81 -6.90 -4.92
C ALA A 216 0.53 -6.62 -5.73
N ASN A 217 0.66 -5.94 -6.88
CA ASN A 217 -0.47 -5.68 -7.76
C ASN A 217 -1.11 -6.96 -8.28
N HIS A 218 -0.32 -7.99 -8.60
CA HIS A 218 -0.82 -9.30 -9.02
C HIS A 218 -1.67 -9.96 -7.92
N ILE A 219 -1.18 -10.02 -6.68
CA ILE A 219 -1.94 -10.53 -5.53
C ILE A 219 -3.25 -9.75 -5.37
N ILE A 220 -3.20 -8.41 -5.42
CA ILE A 220 -4.39 -7.56 -5.30
C ILE A 220 -5.42 -7.88 -6.40
N GLN A 221 -5.00 -8.14 -7.64
CA GLN A 221 -5.92 -8.55 -8.71
C GLN A 221 -6.62 -9.88 -8.36
N LEU A 222 -5.88 -10.87 -7.87
CA LEU A 222 -6.43 -12.16 -7.46
C LEU A 222 -7.41 -12.04 -6.29
N CYS A 223 -7.23 -11.03 -5.42
CA CYS A 223 -8.07 -10.76 -4.26
C CYS A 223 -9.35 -9.96 -4.57
N LYS A 224 -9.49 -9.36 -5.77
CA LYS A 224 -10.62 -8.47 -6.10
C LYS A 224 -11.98 -9.07 -5.82
N ASN A 225 -12.16 -10.36 -6.11
CA ASN A 225 -13.44 -11.07 -5.96
C ASN A 225 -13.50 -11.97 -4.70
N LYS A 226 -12.57 -11.80 -3.76
CA LYS A 226 -12.42 -12.63 -2.54
C LYS A 226 -12.90 -11.95 -1.26
N GLY A 227 -13.89 -11.07 -1.35
CA GLY A 227 -14.44 -10.31 -0.23
C GLY A 227 -15.94 -10.33 -0.27
#